data_AF-A0A3D1H959-F1
#
_entry.id   AF-A0A3D1H959-F1
#
_cell.length_a   1.000
_cell.length_b   1.000
_cell.length_c   1.000
_cell.angle_alpha   90.00
_cell.angle_beta   90.00
_cell.angle_gamma   90.00
#
_symmetry.space_group_name_H-M   'P 1'
#
loop_
_entity.id
_entity.type
_entity.pdbx_description
1 polymer ?
#
loop_
_entity_poly.entity_id
_entity_poly.type
_entity_poly.pdbx_seq_one_letter_code
_entity_poly.pdbx_strand_id
1 'polypeptide(L)'
;GSLHGGNMSTNYTKSNNLASEGNSLWNDASQQLIQDMQVWNMISDYEVEILYADTTGDADKMGESAYKIKFICADNLSEEMAAKINYNFDFDADQIIDWVKNDPLSTESPFSSPEFIDAYYNEAQEKLDESEKVFLEGQKDNSKGDTFNLVTVIYSVVLFMLGIVGTFRRLPNRLAITIVAICGFIFGTIFMFTIPMPTGFNFLGFFGG
;
A
#
# COMPACT_ATOMS: atom_id res chain seq x y z
N GLY A 1 3.59 -25.54 -13.83
CA GLY A 1 4.89 -24.85 -13.84
C GLY A 1 4.78 -23.45 -14.39
N SER A 2 4.69 -23.29 -15.71
CA SER A 2 4.80 -21.98 -16.39
C SER A 2 3.69 -20.97 -16.08
N LEU A 3 2.43 -21.42 -15.93
CA LEU A 3 1.30 -20.51 -15.69
C LEU A 3 1.36 -19.85 -14.29
N HIS A 4 1.68 -20.63 -13.25
CA HIS A 4 1.80 -20.12 -11.89
C HIS A 4 3.08 -19.30 -11.69
N GLY A 5 4.18 -19.66 -12.35
CA GLY A 5 5.40 -18.83 -12.37
C GLY A 5 5.19 -17.49 -13.09
N GLY A 6 4.37 -17.47 -14.14
CA GLY A 6 3.97 -16.24 -14.83
C GLY A 6 3.17 -15.31 -13.92
N ASN A 7 2.11 -15.81 -13.29
CA ASN A 7 1.28 -15.03 -12.36
C ASN A 7 2.08 -14.52 -11.15
N MET A 8 2.97 -15.34 -10.58
CA MET A 8 3.88 -14.93 -9.51
C MET A 8 4.76 -13.75 -9.94
N SER A 9 5.44 -13.88 -11.09
CA SER A 9 6.31 -12.81 -11.60
C SER A 9 5.53 -11.52 -11.85
N THR A 10 4.34 -11.62 -12.43
CA THR A 10 3.46 -10.46 -12.67
C THR A 10 3.03 -9.80 -11.37
N ASN A 11 2.58 -10.58 -10.38
CA ASN A 11 2.13 -10.04 -9.09
C ASN A 11 3.28 -9.39 -8.32
N TYR A 12 4.49 -9.96 -8.33
CA TYR A 12 5.64 -9.31 -7.70
C TYR A 12 6.07 -8.02 -8.40
N THR A 13 6.07 -7.99 -9.74
CA THR A 13 6.34 -6.74 -10.46
C THR A 13 5.27 -5.69 -10.15
N LYS A 14 3.99 -6.06 -10.14
CA LYS A 14 2.89 -5.14 -9.81
C LYS A 14 3.01 -4.62 -8.37
N SER A 15 3.23 -5.50 -7.40
CA SER A 15 3.42 -5.13 -6.00
C SER A 15 4.60 -4.17 -5.83
N ASN A 16 5.75 -4.44 -6.44
CA ASN A 16 6.91 -3.55 -6.36
C ASN A 16 6.63 -2.17 -6.95
N ASN A 17 5.91 -2.10 -8.07
CA ASN A 17 5.52 -0.83 -8.67
C ASN A 17 4.58 -0.03 -7.74
N LEU A 18 3.56 -0.68 -7.18
CA LEU A 18 2.63 -0.08 -6.22
C LEU A 18 3.34 0.40 -4.95
N ALA A 19 4.30 -0.40 -4.44
CA ALA A 19 5.10 -0.01 -3.29
C ALA A 19 5.98 1.21 -3.61
N SER A 20 6.59 1.24 -4.80
CA SER A 20 7.38 2.39 -5.23
C SER A 20 6.53 3.66 -5.35
N GLU A 21 5.31 3.54 -5.89
CA GLU A 21 4.35 4.65 -6.00
C GLU A 21 3.89 5.12 -4.61
N GLY A 22 3.48 4.19 -3.74
CA GLY A 22 3.08 4.50 -2.36
C GLY A 22 4.18 5.18 -1.55
N ASN A 23 5.44 4.74 -1.70
CA ASN A 23 6.58 5.41 -1.06
C ASN A 23 6.84 6.82 -1.63
N SER A 24 6.61 7.04 -2.94
CA SER A 24 6.70 8.38 -3.52
C SER A 24 5.65 9.29 -2.91
N LEU A 25 4.39 8.85 -2.90
CA LEU A 25 3.27 9.59 -2.30
C LEU A 25 3.51 9.88 -0.83
N TRP A 26 4.09 8.95 -0.08
CA TRP A 26 4.45 9.17 1.32
C TRP A 26 5.46 10.31 1.48
N ASN A 27 6.48 10.35 0.63
CA ASN A 27 7.49 11.42 0.67
C ASN A 27 6.90 12.76 0.24
N ASP A 28 5.99 12.77 -0.74
CA ASP A 28 5.30 13.98 -1.20
C ASP A 28 4.37 14.51 -0.10
N ALA A 29 3.57 13.63 0.52
CA ALA A 29 2.75 13.94 1.69
C ALA A 29 3.57 14.49 2.86
N SER A 30 4.74 13.91 3.13
CA SER A 30 5.66 14.41 4.18
C SER A 30 6.16 15.83 3.88
N GLN A 31 6.48 16.12 2.62
CA GLN A 31 6.89 17.47 2.21
C GLN A 31 5.74 18.47 2.32
N GLN A 32 4.54 18.08 1.89
CA GLN A 32 3.34 18.91 1.99
C GLN A 32 2.99 19.22 3.44
N LEU A 33 3.03 18.22 4.33
CA LEU A 33 2.82 18.41 5.76
C LEU A 33 3.82 19.42 6.34
N ILE A 34 5.11 19.30 6.01
CA ILE A 34 6.14 20.25 6.48
C ILE A 34 5.86 21.67 5.96
N GLN A 35 5.44 21.81 4.70
CA GLN A 35 5.08 23.10 4.12
C GLN A 35 3.89 23.73 4.84
N ASP A 36 2.80 22.98 5.04
CA ASP A 36 1.60 23.49 5.72
C ASP A 36 1.90 23.84 7.19
N MET A 37 2.77 23.07 7.87
CA MET A 37 3.26 23.42 9.20
C MET A 37 4.04 24.74 9.23
N GLN A 38 4.84 25.02 8.20
CA GLN A 38 5.54 26.31 8.09
C GLN A 38 4.55 27.46 7.86
N VAL A 39 3.56 27.27 6.99
CA VAL A 39 2.49 28.25 6.74
C VAL A 39 1.72 28.55 8.02
N TRP A 40 1.36 27.51 8.78
CA TRP A 40 0.71 27.67 10.07
C TRP A 40 1.53 28.49 11.06
N ASN A 41 2.83 28.21 11.18
CA ASN A 41 3.68 28.98 12.09
C ASN A 41 3.69 30.47 11.71
N MET A 42 3.74 30.79 10.41
CA MET A 42 3.67 32.17 9.95
C MET A 42 2.32 32.83 10.27
N ILE A 43 1.21 32.10 10.09
CA ILE A 43 -0.13 32.60 10.44
C ILE A 43 -0.21 32.84 11.95
N SER A 44 0.18 31.85 12.75
CA SER A 44 0.11 31.87 14.21
C SER A 44 0.94 33.00 14.82
N ASP A 45 2.11 33.31 14.25
CA ASP A 45 2.92 34.46 14.67
C ASP A 45 2.12 35.78 14.57
N TYR A 46 1.37 35.99 13.47
CA TYR A 46 0.56 37.19 13.27
C TYR A 46 -0.76 37.18 14.03
N GLU A 47 -1.33 36.01 14.32
CA GLU A 47 -2.49 35.89 15.21
C GLU A 47 -2.14 36.36 16.62
N VAL A 48 -0.97 35.96 17.13
CA VAL A 48 -0.46 36.44 18.42
C VAL A 48 -0.27 37.96 18.42
N GLU A 49 0.21 38.54 17.31
CA GLU A 49 0.31 40.00 17.17
C GLU A 49 -1.07 40.68 17.24
N ILE A 50 -2.10 40.14 16.57
CA ILE A 50 -3.47 40.67 16.62
C ILE A 50 -4.01 40.60 18.05
N LEU A 51 -3.90 39.44 18.70
CA LEU A 51 -4.40 39.24 20.07
C LEU A 51 -3.70 40.19 21.05
N TYR A 52 -2.38 40.37 20.93
CA TYR A 52 -1.65 41.31 21.78
C TYR A 52 -2.05 42.76 21.51
N ALA A 53 -2.14 43.16 20.25
CA ALA A 53 -2.54 44.50 19.85
C ALA A 53 -3.98 44.85 20.28
N ASP A 54 -4.87 43.85 20.34
CA ASP A 54 -6.21 44.02 20.91
C ASP A 54 -6.16 44.38 22.41
N THR A 55 -5.24 43.75 23.18
CA THR A 55 -5.07 44.07 24.60
C THR A 55 -4.49 45.45 24.85
N THR A 56 -3.69 45.98 23.91
CA THR A 56 -3.05 47.30 24.03
C THR A 56 -3.85 48.41 23.34
N GLY A 57 -4.90 48.07 22.58
CA GLY A 57 -5.72 49.01 21.82
C GLY A 57 -5.03 49.54 20.56
N ASP A 58 -4.04 48.83 20.02
CA ASP A 58 -3.29 49.23 18.82
C ASP A 58 -3.97 48.75 17.54
N ALA A 59 -4.93 49.55 17.06
CA ALA A 59 -5.71 49.21 15.87
C ALA A 59 -4.88 49.14 14.57
N ASP A 60 -3.84 49.97 14.45
CA ASP A 60 -2.97 49.98 13.28
C ASP A 60 -2.17 48.67 13.20
N LYS A 61 -1.64 48.19 14.34
CA LYS A 61 -0.93 46.92 14.40
C LYS A 61 -1.84 45.72 14.11
N MET A 62 -3.08 45.72 14.60
CA MET A 62 -4.05 44.66 14.26
C MET A 62 -4.31 44.61 12.74
N GLY A 63 -4.54 45.77 12.11
CA GLY A 63 -4.76 45.86 10.67
C GLY A 63 -3.55 45.42 9.85
N GLU A 64 -2.33 45.79 10.27
CA GLU A 64 -1.09 45.36 9.63
C GLU A 64 -0.94 43.83 9.67
N SER A 65 -1.12 43.21 10.83
CA SER A 65 -0.98 41.76 11.02
C SER A 65 -2.06 40.99 10.25
N ALA A 66 -3.31 41.48 10.25
CA ALA A 66 -4.40 40.89 9.47
C ALA A 66 -4.12 40.94 7.96
N TYR A 67 -3.56 42.04 7.46
CA TYR A 67 -3.13 42.16 6.07
C TYR A 67 -2.05 41.13 5.72
N LYS A 68 -1.09 40.87 6.62
CA LYS A 68 -0.06 39.84 6.39
C LYS A 68 -0.64 38.43 6.35
N ILE A 69 -1.54 38.09 7.27
CA ILE A 69 -2.27 36.82 7.25
C ILE A 69 -2.98 36.65 5.91
N LYS A 70 -3.69 37.67 5.43
CA LYS A 70 -4.39 37.63 4.13
C LYS A 70 -3.49 37.17 2.97
N PHE A 71 -2.30 37.75 2.85
CA PHE A 71 -1.37 37.40 1.77
C PHE A 71 -0.73 36.02 1.97
N ILE A 72 -0.34 35.68 3.20
CA ILE A 72 0.17 34.33 3.50
C ILE A 72 -0.85 33.28 3.11
N CYS A 73 -2.12 33.48 3.50
CA CYS A 73 -3.19 32.57 3.18
C CYS A 73 -3.46 32.51 1.67
N ALA A 74 -3.58 33.65 1.01
CA ALA A 74 -3.84 33.70 -0.43
C ALA A 74 -2.77 32.99 -1.27
N ASP A 75 -1.50 33.06 -0.84
CA ASP A 75 -0.38 32.52 -1.61
C ASP A 75 -0.03 31.06 -1.24
N ASN A 76 -0.26 30.64 0.02
CA ASN A 76 0.32 29.40 0.54
C ASN A 76 -0.64 28.48 1.30
N LEU A 77 -1.81 28.94 1.74
CA LEU A 77 -2.72 28.11 2.54
C LEU A 77 -3.47 27.13 1.64
N SER A 78 -3.37 25.84 1.94
CA SER A 78 -4.13 24.81 1.24
C SER A 78 -5.62 24.88 1.59
N GLU A 79 -6.49 24.44 0.67
CA GLU A 79 -7.95 24.43 0.90
C GLU A 79 -8.33 23.54 2.10
N GLU A 80 -7.64 22.42 2.28
CA GLU A 80 -7.86 21.49 3.40
C GLU A 80 -7.51 22.15 4.74
N MET A 81 -6.40 22.88 4.79
CA MET A 81 -5.99 23.61 5.99
C MET A 81 -6.92 24.79 6.27
N ALA A 82 -7.36 25.53 5.23
CA ALA A 82 -8.35 26.60 5.35
C ALA A 82 -9.67 26.08 5.95
N ALA A 83 -10.16 24.94 5.48
CA ALA A 83 -11.33 24.28 6.05
C ALA A 83 -11.12 23.86 7.51
N LYS A 84 -9.92 23.37 7.86
CA LYS A 84 -9.59 22.92 9.22
C LYS A 84 -9.57 24.07 10.23
N ILE A 85 -9.10 25.25 9.84
CA ILE A 85 -8.99 26.44 10.71
C ILE A 85 -10.18 27.42 10.54
N ASN A 86 -11.19 27.03 9.76
CA ASN A 86 -12.36 27.83 9.40
C ASN A 86 -12.01 29.20 8.77
N TYR A 87 -10.97 29.23 7.93
CA TYR A 87 -10.55 30.42 7.20
C TYR A 87 -11.26 30.54 5.85
N ASN A 88 -11.66 31.76 5.49
CA ASN A 88 -12.20 32.08 4.17
C ASN A 88 -11.25 33.02 3.41
N PHE A 89 -10.85 32.63 2.19
CA PHE A 89 -9.97 33.41 1.33
C PHE A 89 -10.52 34.78 0.92
N ASP A 90 -11.84 34.98 1.00
CA ASP A 90 -12.50 36.25 0.72
C ASP A 90 -12.46 37.24 1.90
N PHE A 91 -11.97 36.83 3.08
CA PHE A 91 -11.92 37.71 4.23
C PHE A 91 -11.14 39.00 3.93
N ASP A 92 -11.71 40.12 4.33
CA ASP A 92 -11.00 41.38 4.46
C ASP A 92 -10.25 41.47 5.81
N ALA A 93 -9.51 42.56 6.02
CA ALA A 93 -8.69 42.71 7.24
C ALA A 93 -9.55 42.71 8.52
N ASP A 94 -10.73 43.33 8.50
CA ASP A 94 -11.60 43.40 9.67
C ASP A 94 -12.19 42.01 9.98
N GLN A 95 -12.56 41.24 8.95
CA GLN A 95 -13.03 39.87 9.09
C GLN A 95 -11.93 38.91 9.56
N ILE A 96 -10.68 39.12 9.16
CA ILE A 96 -9.54 38.35 9.69
C ILE A 96 -9.35 38.66 11.18
N ILE A 97 -9.41 39.94 11.58
CA ILE A 97 -9.31 40.31 13.00
C ILE A 97 -10.45 39.67 13.80
N ASP A 98 -11.67 39.68 13.28
CA ASP A 98 -12.83 39.03 13.90
C ASP A 98 -12.63 37.51 14.04
N TRP A 99 -12.19 36.86 12.96
CA TRP A 99 -11.86 35.43 12.95
C TRP A 99 -10.82 35.09 14.03
N VAL A 100 -9.70 35.81 14.08
CA VAL A 100 -8.64 35.55 15.08
C VAL A 100 -9.14 35.72 16.53
N LYS A 101 -10.03 36.68 16.77
CA LYS A 101 -10.49 37.00 18.12
C LYS A 101 -11.62 36.11 18.60
N ASN A 102 -12.49 35.68 17.69
CA ASN A 102 -13.77 35.09 18.04
C ASN A 102 -13.93 33.64 17.59
N ASP A 103 -13.08 33.14 16.69
CA ASP A 103 -13.08 31.74 16.28
C ASP A 103 -12.07 30.92 17.09
N PRO A 104 -12.50 29.90 17.86
CA PRO A 104 -11.57 29.04 18.58
C PRO A 104 -10.59 28.30 17.66
N LEU A 105 -11.01 27.96 16.44
CA LEU A 105 -10.20 27.21 15.48
C LEU A 105 -9.12 28.06 14.83
N SER A 106 -9.21 29.39 14.92
CA SER A 106 -8.15 30.26 14.40
C SER A 106 -6.87 30.14 15.23
N THR A 107 -6.95 29.84 16.53
CA THR A 107 -5.75 29.80 17.40
C THR A 107 -5.35 28.38 17.80
N GLU A 108 -6.17 27.38 17.49
CA GLU A 108 -5.86 25.99 17.71
C GLU A 108 -5.03 25.44 16.55
N SER A 109 -3.86 24.86 16.87
CA SER A 109 -3.02 24.27 15.82
C SER A 109 -3.74 23.12 15.12
N PRO A 110 -3.93 23.15 13.78
CA PRO A 110 -4.59 22.06 13.06
C PRO A 110 -3.83 20.74 13.17
N PHE A 111 -2.52 20.79 13.45
CA PHE A 111 -1.63 19.66 13.66
C PHE A 111 -1.66 19.09 15.08
N SER A 112 -2.53 19.61 15.96
CA SER A 112 -2.86 18.93 17.22
C SER A 112 -3.74 17.70 17.00
N SER A 113 -4.46 17.64 15.87
CA SER A 113 -5.38 16.57 15.49
C SER A 113 -4.63 15.46 14.74
N PRO A 114 -4.50 14.26 15.32
CA PRO A 114 -3.89 13.13 14.62
C PRO A 114 -4.61 12.79 13.32
N GLU A 115 -5.94 12.92 13.29
CA GLU A 115 -6.75 12.62 12.11
C GLU A 115 -6.43 13.55 10.94
N PHE A 116 -6.09 14.82 11.23
CA PHE A 116 -5.67 15.76 10.19
C PHE A 116 -4.29 15.41 9.64
N ILE A 117 -3.35 15.01 10.50
CA ILE A 117 -2.02 14.56 10.07
C ILE A 117 -2.13 13.26 9.25
N ASP A 118 -2.92 12.29 9.72
CA ASP A 118 -3.11 11.01 9.05
C ASP A 118 -3.73 11.18 7.66
N ALA A 119 -4.58 12.20 7.48
CA ALA A 119 -5.23 12.49 6.20
C ALA A 119 -4.23 12.72 5.06
N TYR A 120 -3.07 13.34 5.33
CA TYR A 120 -2.00 13.54 4.34
C TYR A 120 -1.48 12.21 3.77
N TYR A 121 -1.53 11.13 4.54
CA TYR A 121 -0.94 9.84 4.18
C TYR A 121 -1.95 8.81 3.66
N ASN A 122 -3.25 9.15 3.61
CA ASN A 122 -4.29 8.20 3.21
C ASN A 122 -4.06 7.59 1.83
N GLU A 123 -3.70 8.41 0.84
CA GLU A 123 -3.45 7.92 -0.52
C GLU A 123 -2.22 7.01 -0.59
N ALA A 124 -1.14 7.39 0.11
CA ALA A 124 0.06 6.58 0.22
C ALA A 124 -0.24 5.22 0.88
N GLN A 125 -1.00 5.24 1.98
CA GLN A 125 -1.39 4.03 2.70
C GLN A 125 -2.26 3.11 1.86
N GLU A 126 -3.23 3.66 1.11
CA GLU A 126 -4.08 2.86 0.21
C GLU A 126 -3.24 2.11 -0.84
N LYS A 127 -2.25 2.78 -1.43
CA LYS A 127 -1.33 2.17 -2.41
C LYS A 127 -0.43 1.11 -1.81
N LEU A 128 0.09 1.35 -0.60
CA LEU A 128 0.89 0.37 0.14
C LEU A 128 0.06 -0.86 0.53
N ASP A 129 -1.19 -0.65 0.94
CA ASP A 129 -2.14 -1.72 1.25
C ASP A 129 -2.51 -2.55 0.00
N GLU A 130 -2.68 -1.90 -1.17
CA GLU A 130 -2.86 -2.62 -2.44
C GLU A 130 -1.59 -3.43 -2.79
N SER A 131 -0.41 -2.83 -2.62
CA SER A 131 0.86 -3.52 -2.85
C SER A 131 0.98 -4.80 -2.02
N GLU A 132 0.66 -4.74 -0.73
CA GLU A 132 0.74 -5.89 0.18
C GLU A 132 -0.27 -6.98 -0.21
N LYS A 133 -1.50 -6.62 -0.58
CA LYS A 133 -2.49 -7.59 -1.08
C LYS A 133 -1.99 -8.35 -2.30
N VAL A 134 -1.45 -7.62 -3.29
CA VAL A 134 -0.91 -8.22 -4.52
C VAL A 134 0.34 -9.06 -4.22
N PHE A 135 1.18 -8.62 -3.28
CA PHE A 135 2.34 -9.39 -2.82
C PHE A 135 1.95 -10.73 -2.23
N LEU A 136 0.97 -10.74 -1.33
CA LEU A 136 0.44 -11.96 -0.69
C LEU A 136 -0.20 -12.91 -1.71
N GLU A 137 -0.89 -12.38 -2.73
CA GLU A 137 -1.38 -13.18 -3.86
C GLU A 137 -0.23 -13.82 -4.65
N GLY A 138 0.84 -13.06 -4.93
CA GLY A 138 2.06 -13.57 -5.57
C GLY A 138 2.72 -14.69 -4.76
N GLN A 139 2.82 -14.56 -3.44
CA GLN A 139 3.33 -15.62 -2.55
C GLN A 139 2.46 -16.88 -2.59
N LYS A 140 1.14 -16.72 -2.58
CA LYS A 140 0.22 -17.85 -2.69
C LYS A 140 0.40 -18.59 -4.01
N ASP A 141 0.58 -17.89 -5.12
CA ASP A 141 0.83 -18.52 -6.42
C ASP A 141 2.22 -19.17 -6.53
N ASN A 142 3.24 -18.60 -5.89
CA ASN A 142 4.56 -19.23 -5.77
C ASN A 142 4.46 -20.58 -5.03
N SER A 143 3.78 -20.63 -3.88
CA SER A 143 3.64 -21.86 -3.09
C SER A 143 2.95 -22.99 -3.86
N LYS A 144 1.99 -22.66 -4.73
CA LYS A 144 1.35 -23.62 -5.65
C LYS A 144 2.35 -24.09 -6.71
N GLY A 145 3.13 -23.17 -7.28
CA GLY A 145 4.19 -23.47 -8.25
C GLY A 145 5.21 -24.47 -7.71
N ASP A 146 5.71 -24.26 -6.50
CA ASP A 146 6.64 -25.16 -5.80
C ASP A 146 6.04 -26.55 -5.58
N THR A 147 4.76 -26.61 -5.23
CA THR A 147 4.06 -27.89 -5.02
C THR A 147 3.93 -28.69 -6.33
N PHE A 148 3.69 -28.02 -7.47
CA PHE A 148 3.71 -28.68 -8.79
C PHE A 148 5.12 -29.15 -9.21
N ASN A 149 6.17 -28.39 -8.87
CA ASN A 149 7.54 -28.83 -9.09
C ASN A 149 7.87 -30.08 -8.27
N LEU A 150 7.43 -30.15 -7.01
CA LEU A 150 7.59 -31.33 -6.17
C LEU A 150 6.92 -32.57 -6.79
N VAL A 151 5.68 -32.44 -7.29
CA VAL A 151 4.99 -33.53 -8.01
C VAL A 151 5.78 -33.99 -9.24
N THR A 152 6.37 -33.06 -9.99
CA THR A 152 7.19 -33.38 -11.18
C THR A 152 8.46 -34.16 -10.80
N VAL A 153 9.10 -33.79 -9.69
CA VAL A 153 10.27 -34.51 -9.16
C VAL A 153 9.88 -35.93 -8.72
N ILE A 154 8.75 -36.09 -8.01
CA ILE A 154 8.23 -37.39 -7.60
C ILE A 154 8.01 -38.29 -8.83
N TYR A 155 7.34 -37.78 -9.88
CA TYR A 155 7.13 -38.57 -11.11
C TYR A 155 8.44 -38.91 -11.83
N SER A 156 9.42 -38.01 -11.84
CA SER A 156 10.74 -38.28 -12.42
C SER A 156 11.46 -39.44 -11.72
N VAL A 157 11.39 -39.49 -10.38
CA VAL A 157 11.95 -40.59 -9.58
C VAL A 157 11.19 -41.89 -9.85
N VAL A 158 9.85 -41.86 -9.91
CA VAL A 158 9.03 -43.04 -10.23
C VAL A 158 9.38 -43.61 -11.61
N LEU A 159 9.48 -42.76 -12.63
CA LEU A 159 9.84 -43.17 -13.99
C LEU A 159 11.27 -43.71 -14.05
N PHE A 160 12.21 -43.09 -13.33
CA PHE A 160 13.57 -43.57 -13.22
C PHE A 160 13.63 -44.96 -12.58
N MET A 161 12.92 -45.17 -11.46
CA MET A 161 12.82 -46.46 -10.80
C MET A 161 12.23 -47.53 -11.73
N LEU A 162 11.18 -47.21 -12.48
CA LEU A 162 10.62 -48.13 -13.48
C LEU A 162 11.57 -48.41 -14.66
N GLY A 163 12.39 -47.43 -15.07
CA GLY A 163 13.42 -47.61 -16.09
C GLY A 163 14.49 -48.62 -15.67
N ILE A 164 14.97 -48.56 -14.42
CA ILE A 164 16.00 -49.49 -13.92
C ILE A 164 15.44 -50.88 -13.60
N VAL A 165 14.13 -51.04 -13.38
CA VAL A 165 13.48 -52.36 -13.16
C VAL A 165 13.84 -53.35 -14.26
N GLY A 166 13.95 -52.89 -15.51
CA GLY A 166 14.32 -53.72 -16.67
C GLY A 166 15.76 -54.27 -16.61
N THR A 167 16.64 -53.67 -15.82
CA THR A 167 18.05 -54.10 -15.68
C THR A 167 18.23 -55.23 -14.66
N PHE A 168 17.27 -55.44 -13.75
CA PHE A 168 17.38 -56.46 -12.72
C PHE A 168 16.94 -57.83 -13.24
N ARG A 169 17.87 -58.80 -13.22
CA ARG A 169 17.61 -60.17 -13.66
C ARG A 169 16.81 -61.01 -12.65
N ARG A 170 16.82 -60.65 -11.36
CA ARG A 170 16.13 -61.38 -10.30
C ARG A 170 14.70 -60.86 -10.10
N LEU A 171 13.73 -61.74 -10.29
CA LEU A 171 12.29 -61.49 -10.10
C LEU A 171 11.94 -60.80 -8.78
N PRO A 172 12.47 -61.22 -7.61
CA PRO A 172 12.15 -60.57 -6.34
C PRO A 172 12.56 -59.09 -6.27
N ASN A 173 13.76 -58.75 -6.75
CA ASN A 173 14.27 -57.37 -6.74
C ASN A 173 13.47 -56.51 -7.73
N ARG A 174 13.11 -57.09 -8.88
CA ARG A 174 12.27 -56.46 -9.89
C ARG A 174 10.90 -56.10 -9.29
N LEU A 175 10.28 -57.05 -8.60
CA LEU A 175 8.96 -56.88 -7.99
C LEU A 175 8.97 -55.88 -6.83
N ALA A 176 10.01 -55.89 -5.99
CA ALA A 176 10.18 -54.93 -4.90
C ALA A 176 10.24 -53.47 -5.40
N ILE A 177 11.06 -53.20 -6.43
CA ILE A 177 11.19 -51.84 -6.99
C ILE A 177 9.89 -51.41 -7.68
N THR A 178 9.20 -52.32 -8.36
CA THR A 178 7.89 -52.04 -8.96
C THR A 178 6.84 -51.64 -7.90
N ILE A 179 6.78 -52.33 -6.75
CA ILE A 179 5.85 -51.97 -5.67
C ILE A 179 6.15 -50.56 -5.16
N VAL A 180 7.43 -50.24 -4.90
CA VAL A 180 7.81 -48.89 -4.42
C VAL A 180 7.46 -47.82 -5.45
N ALA A 181 7.67 -48.07 -6.74
CA ALA A 181 7.29 -47.17 -7.82
C ALA A 181 5.77 -46.95 -7.90
N ILE A 182 4.97 -48.01 -7.72
CA ILE A 182 3.49 -47.91 -7.67
C ILE A 182 3.04 -47.07 -6.47
N CYS A 183 3.61 -47.30 -5.28
CA CYS A 183 3.31 -46.49 -4.10
C CYS A 183 3.67 -45.01 -4.32
N GLY A 184 4.85 -44.73 -4.89
CA GLY A 184 5.27 -43.37 -5.24
C GLY A 184 4.37 -42.71 -6.27
N PHE A 185 3.90 -43.46 -7.27
CA PHE A 185 2.94 -42.98 -8.27
C PHE A 185 1.61 -42.59 -7.62
N ILE A 186 1.02 -43.50 -6.83
CA ILE A 186 -0.25 -43.25 -6.13
C ILE A 186 -0.13 -42.03 -5.21
N PHE A 187 0.95 -41.94 -4.44
CA PHE A 187 1.22 -40.79 -3.58
C PHE A 187 1.30 -39.49 -4.38
N GLY A 188 2.10 -39.45 -5.45
CA GLY A 188 2.22 -38.27 -6.32
C GLY A 188 0.90 -37.87 -6.97
N THR A 189 0.08 -38.85 -7.38
CA THR A 189 -1.25 -38.61 -7.96
C THR A 189 -2.23 -38.07 -6.94
N ILE A 190 -2.33 -38.66 -5.74
CA ILE A 190 -3.18 -38.14 -4.66
C ILE A 190 -2.76 -36.72 -4.30
N PHE A 191 -1.46 -36.50 -4.11
CA PHE A 191 -0.92 -35.18 -3.76
C PHE A 191 -1.23 -34.13 -4.84
N MET A 192 -1.10 -34.48 -6.13
CA MET A 192 -1.47 -33.62 -7.25
C MET A 192 -2.95 -33.21 -7.20
N PHE A 193 -3.87 -34.14 -6.89
CA PHE A 193 -5.31 -33.84 -6.80
C PHE A 193 -5.69 -33.00 -5.57
N THR A 194 -4.83 -32.89 -4.56
CA THR A 194 -5.04 -32.00 -3.41
C THR A 194 -4.64 -30.54 -3.68
N ILE A 195 -3.95 -30.25 -4.79
CA ILE A 195 -3.56 -28.89 -5.17
C ILE A 195 -4.76 -28.22 -5.87
N PRO A 196 -5.30 -27.10 -5.35
CA PRO A 196 -6.39 -26.40 -6.01
C PRO A 196 -5.94 -25.89 -7.38
N MET A 197 -6.65 -26.33 -8.43
CA MET A 197 -6.35 -25.93 -9.81
C MET A 197 -6.55 -24.42 -10.00
N PRO A 198 -5.77 -23.78 -10.89
CA PRO A 198 -5.93 -22.36 -11.15
C PRO A 198 -7.38 -22.03 -11.56
N THR A 199 -7.89 -20.92 -11.04
CA THR A 199 -9.21 -20.38 -11.39
C THR A 199 -9.31 -20.20 -12.90
N GLY A 200 -10.27 -20.88 -13.54
CA GLY A 200 -10.48 -20.86 -14.99
C GLY A 200 -9.91 -22.06 -15.77
N PHE A 201 -9.22 -23.01 -15.13
CA PHE A 201 -8.73 -24.21 -15.80
C PHE A 201 -9.86 -25.23 -16.07
N ASN A 202 -10.22 -25.42 -17.34
CA ASN A 202 -11.16 -26.45 -17.77
C ASN A 202 -10.40 -27.70 -18.24
N PHE A 203 -10.49 -28.78 -17.45
CA PHE A 203 -9.83 -30.06 -17.75
C PHE A 203 -10.26 -30.65 -19.10
N LEU A 204 -11.52 -30.44 -19.50
CA LEU A 204 -12.05 -30.88 -20.80
C LEU A 204 -11.52 -30.04 -21.97
N GLY A 205 -11.19 -28.77 -21.75
CA GLY A 205 -10.64 -27.89 -22.80
C GLY A 205 -9.16 -28.16 -23.11
N PHE A 206 -8.40 -28.73 -22.17
CA PHE A 206 -6.98 -29.04 -22.36
C PHE A 206 -6.75 -30.34 -23.16
N PHE A 207 -7.65 -31.32 -23.02
CA PHE A 207 -7.58 -32.59 -23.76
C PHE A 207 -8.57 -32.70 -24.92
N GLY A 208 -9.53 -31.77 -25.02
CA GLY A 208 -10.57 -31.72 -26.06
C GLY A 208 -10.24 -30.79 -27.21
N GLY A 209 -8.99 -30.81 -27.68
CA GLY A 209 -8.60 -30.27 -28.99
C GLY A 209 -8.89 -31.28 -30.10
#